data_AF-A0A846AMJ4-F1
#
_entry.id   AF-A0A846AMJ4-F1
#
_cell.length_a   1.000
_cell.length_b   1.000
_cell.length_c   1.000
_cell.angle_alpha   90.00
_cell.angle_beta   90.00
_cell.angle_gamma   90.00
#
_symmetry.space_group_name_H-M   'P 1'
#
loop_
_entity.id
_entity.type
_entity.pdbx_description
1 polymer ?
#
loop_
_entity_poly.entity_id
_entity_poly.type
_entity_poly.pdbx_seq_one_letter_code
_entity_poly.pdbx_strand_id
1 'polypeptide(L)' 'MPAKYIFHNFDIKEEKIWLQYNGTEIYFAEELVKAGVSHQDIVIGFHSPFMRQFTEYALNNE' A
#
# COMPACT_ATOMS: atom_id res chain seq x y z
N MET A 1 -26.87 -2.10 -15.23
CA MET A 1 -26.32 -1.55 -13.97
C MET A 1 -24.83 -1.31 -14.21
N PRO A 2 -24.29 -0.08 -14.09
CA PRO A 2 -22.85 0.08 -14.23
C PRO A 2 -22.19 -0.58 -13.02
N ALA A 3 -21.30 -1.53 -13.26
CA ALA A 3 -20.51 -2.12 -12.19
C ALA A 3 -19.54 -1.04 -11.66
N LYS A 4 -19.62 -0.78 -10.36
CA LYS A 4 -18.79 0.21 -9.68
C LYS A 4 -17.47 -0.48 -9.30
N TYR A 5 -16.47 -0.38 -10.17
CA TYR A 5 -15.15 -0.96 -9.92
C TYR A 5 -14.23 0.06 -9.24
N ILE A 6 -13.52 -0.38 -8.21
CA ILE A 6 -12.41 0.35 -7.60
C ILE A 6 -11.14 -0.10 -8.30
N PHE A 7 -10.29 0.82 -8.71
CA PHE A 7 -9.00 0.50 -9.33
C PHE A 7 -7.83 0.56 -8.35
N HIS A 8 -7.91 1.40 -7.32
CA HIS A 8 -6.94 1.46 -6.23
C HIS A 8 -7.61 2.00 -4.98
N ASN A 9 -7.11 1.61 -3.82
CA ASN A 9 -7.57 2.11 -2.53
C ASN A 9 -6.37 2.37 -1.63
N PHE A 10 -6.34 3.56 -1.04
CA PHE A 10 -5.32 3.99 -0.10
C PHE A 10 -5.99 4.50 1.18
N ASP A 11 -5.43 4.13 2.33
CA ASP A 11 -5.75 4.75 3.60
C ASP A 11 -4.52 5.51 4.15
N ILE A 12 -4.74 6.53 4.97
CA ILE A 12 -3.71 7.07 5.87
C ILE A 12 -4.05 6.63 7.28
N LYS A 13 -3.17 5.84 7.91
CA LYS A 13 -3.34 5.33 9.28
C LYS A 13 -2.01 5.39 10.00
N GLU A 14 -2.02 5.90 11.24
CA GLU A 14 -0.82 6.02 12.08
C GLU A 14 0.34 6.70 11.32
N GLU A 15 0.01 7.78 10.63
CA GLU A 15 0.96 8.57 9.82
C GLU A 15 1.60 7.80 8.64
N LYS A 16 1.08 6.62 8.30
CA LYS A 16 1.55 5.80 7.17
C LYS A 16 0.52 5.74 6.05
N ILE A 17 1.01 5.55 4.82
CA ILE A 17 0.22 5.30 3.62
C ILE A 17 -0.01 3.80 3.49
N TRP A 18 -1.26 3.37 3.45
CA TRP A 18 -1.63 1.96 3.31
C TRP A 18 -2.21 1.69 1.93
N LEU A 19 -1.55 0.83 1.16
CA LEU A 19 -2.04 0.38 -0.13
C LEU A 19 -2.97 -0.83 0.08
N GLN A 20 -4.28 -0.59 0.05
CA GLN A 20 -5.31 -1.56 0.42
C GLN A 20 -5.80 -2.38 -0.76
N TYR A 21 -5.69 -1.83 -1.97
CA TYR A 21 -6.03 -2.52 -3.21
C TYR A 21 -5.31 -1.86 -4.39
N ASN A 22 -4.90 -2.67 -5.36
CA ASN A 22 -4.39 -2.22 -6.65
C ASN A 22 -4.88 -3.18 -7.74
N GLY A 23 -5.75 -2.69 -8.62
CA GLY A 23 -6.29 -3.38 -9.78
C GLY A 23 -5.65 -2.93 -11.09
N THR A 24 -4.41 -2.42 -11.03
CA THR A 24 -3.64 -1.93 -12.17
C THR A 24 -2.24 -2.55 -12.16
N GLU A 25 -1.52 -2.43 -13.27
CA GLU A 25 -0.11 -2.86 -13.39
C GLU A 25 0.89 -1.85 -12.78
N ILE A 26 0.39 -0.78 -12.12
CA ILE A 26 1.25 0.27 -11.53
C ILE A 26 1.75 -0.20 -10.17
N TYR A 27 3.07 -0.18 -9.96
CA TYR A 27 3.67 -0.44 -8.64
C TYR A 27 3.63 0.82 -7.76
N PHE A 28 2.45 1.16 -7.22
CA PHE A 28 2.25 2.41 -6.47
C PHE A 28 3.21 2.61 -5.29
N ALA A 29 3.61 1.54 -4.61
CA ALA A 29 4.56 1.62 -3.51
C ALA A 29 5.94 2.11 -3.99
N GLU A 30 6.41 1.63 -5.15
CA GLU A 30 7.65 2.11 -5.78
C GLU A 30 7.53 3.56 -6.28
N GLU A 31 6.38 3.93 -6.84
CA GLU A 31 6.15 5.31 -7.30
C GLU A 31 6.15 6.31 -6.14
N LEU A 32 5.60 5.93 -4.97
CA LEU A 32 5.68 6.74 -3.76
C LEU A 32 7.12 6.89 -3.27
N VAL A 33 7.92 5.81 -3.33
CA VAL A 33 9.35 5.86 -3.01
C VAL A 33 10.11 6.78 -3.97
N LYS A 34 9.86 6.70 -5.28
CA LYS A 34 10.43 7.62 -6.28
C LYS A 34 10.04 9.07 -6.02
N ALA A 35 8.86 9.31 -5.47
CA ALA A 35 8.38 10.64 -5.05
C ALA A 35 8.97 11.12 -3.71
N GLY A 36 9.80 10.31 -3.04
CA GLY A 36 10.52 10.67 -1.82
C GLY A 36 9.89 10.16 -0.52
N VAL A 37 8.86 9.31 -0.59
CA VAL A 37 8.27 8.68 0.60
C VAL A 37 9.18 7.54 1.08
N SER A 38 9.47 7.48 2.37
CA SER A 38 10.25 6.37 2.94
C SER A 38 9.48 5.05 2.82
N HIS A 39 10.17 3.95 2.54
CA HIS A 39 9.57 2.61 2.58
C HIS A 39 8.87 2.31 3.93
N GLN A 40 9.36 2.90 5.03
CA GLN A 40 8.83 2.70 6.38
C GLN A 40 7.54 3.47 6.66
N ASP A 41 7.17 4.39 5.77
CA ASP A 41 5.91 5.15 5.81
C ASP A 41 4.85 4.54 4.89
N ILE A 42 5.16 3.43 4.23
CA ILE A 42 4.25 2.73 3.30
C ILE A 42 3.96 1.33 3.86
N VAL A 43 2.70 0.94 3.88
CA VAL A 43 2.24 -0.41 4.26
C VAL A 43 1.57 -1.05 3.05
N ILE A 44 1.99 -2.27 2.70
CA ILE A 44 1.29 -3.10 1.72
C ILE A 44 0.09 -3.76 2.41
N GLY A 45 -1.01 -3.02 2.48
CA GLY A 45 -2.21 -3.35 3.24
C GLY A 45 -2.95 -4.59 2.74
N PHE A 46 -2.91 -4.86 1.44
CA PHE A 46 -3.50 -6.07 0.84
C PHE A 46 -2.70 -7.36 1.08
N HIS A 47 -1.44 -7.27 1.55
CA HIS A 47 -0.72 -8.44 2.05
C HIS A 47 -1.17 -8.76 3.48
N SER A 48 -1.29 -10.05 3.80
CA SER A 48 -1.54 -10.47 5.18
C SER A 48 -0.40 -10.01 6.10
N PRO A 49 -0.65 -9.78 7.40
CA PRO A 49 0.38 -9.27 8.32
C PRO A 49 1.68 -10.08 8.29
N PHE A 50 1.58 -11.42 8.25
CA PHE A 50 2.75 -12.29 8.13
C PHE A 50 3.55 -12.07 6.85
N MET A 51 2.89 -11.80 5.71
CA MET A 51 3.57 -11.65 4.43
C MET A 51 4.34 -10.34 4.30
N ARG A 52 3.98 -9.31 5.08
CA ARG A 52 4.61 -7.98 4.98
C ARG A 52 6.09 -8.01 5.37
N GLN A 53 6.51 -8.95 6.21
CA GLN A 53 7.92 -9.13 6.61
C GLN A 53 8.83 -9.58 5.46
N PHE A 54 8.25 -10.09 4.37
CA PHE A 54 8.99 -10.46 3.17
C PHE A 54 9.01 -9.33 2.14
N THR A 55 8.62 -8.12 2.53
CA THR A 55 8.70 -6.91 1.70
C THR A 55 9.64 -5.90 2.35
N GLU A 56 10.08 -4.91 1.58
CA GLU A 56 10.91 -3.80 2.06
C GLU A 56 10.11 -2.68 2.75
N TYR A 57 8.78 -2.79 2.76
CA TYR A 57 7.84 -1.82 3.31
C TYR A 57 7.50 -2.09 4.79
N ALA A 58 6.74 -1.20 5.42
CA ALA A 58 6.39 -1.33 6.83
C ALA A 58 5.43 -2.51 7.14
N LEU A 59 5.62 -3.10 8.33
CA LEU A 59 4.83 -4.25 8.82
C LEU A 59 3.44 -3.89 9.36
N ASN A 60 3.31 -2.65 9.84
CA ASN A 60 2.46 -2.16 10.93
C ASN A 60 3.20 -2.16 12.26
N ASN A 61 3.13 -1.03 12.95
CA ASN A 61 3.20 -1.03 14.40
C ASN A 61 1.74 -1.15 14.86
N GLU A 62 1.44 -1.96 15.86
CA GLU A 62 0.12 -1.90 16.52
C GLU A 62 -0.01 -0.64 17.38
#